data_AF-B9WMY3-F1
#
_entry.id   AF-B9WMY3-F1
#
_cell.length_a   1.000
_cell.length_b   1.000
_cell.length_c   1.000
_cell.angle_alpha   90.00
_cell.angle_beta   90.00
_cell.angle_gamma   90.00
#
_symmetry.space_group_name_H-M   'P 1'
#
loop_
_entity.id
_entity.type
_entity.pdbx_description
1 polymer ?
#
loop_
_entity_poly.entity_id
_entity_poly.type
_entity_poly.pdbx_seq_one_letter_code
_entity_poly.pdbx_strand_id
1 'polypeptide(L)'
;MADRLTQLQICLDQLIQQFNSTVNYVNTSTEPSLLDDDDVNSYSNMAANAPLPQSQQQQQQEEQQIQQEQQQQPEQQQQLEQLEQQPEQSEQPQQSNPESKTTSPPKRKVNFDNVVNELCTDLILKSRQINMLIDSLPGIGVTPNEQMNLINELSDKLQTLEEERIEKIKEKDNLLNLLENMIKELANGIRETRI
;
A
#
# COMPACT_ATOMS: atom_id res chain seq x y z
N MET A 1 -14.54 16.70 16.78
CA MET A 1 -13.27 15.95 16.67
C MET A 1 -13.52 14.45 16.89
N ALA A 2 -14.42 13.86 16.08
CA ALA A 2 -14.80 12.43 16.15
C ALA A 2 -13.90 11.53 15.27
N ASP A 3 -12.90 12.14 14.64
CA ASP A 3 -12.05 11.54 13.62
C ASP A 3 -11.19 10.39 14.19
N ARG A 4 -10.80 10.43 15.46
CA ARG A 4 -10.04 9.33 16.10
C ARG A 4 -10.80 8.01 16.21
N LEU A 5 -12.11 8.07 16.49
CA LEU A 5 -12.94 6.87 16.55
C LEU A 5 -13.15 6.27 15.14
N THR A 6 -13.36 7.14 14.14
CA THR A 6 -13.42 6.71 12.73
C THR A 6 -12.09 6.12 12.27
N GLN A 7 -10.96 6.70 12.65
CA GLN A 7 -9.62 6.17 12.36
C GLN A 7 -9.41 4.80 13.00
N LEU A 8 -9.86 4.61 14.26
CA LEU A 8 -9.79 3.31 14.91
C LEU A 8 -10.60 2.24 14.14
N GLN A 9 -11.80 2.60 13.67
CA GLN A 9 -12.63 1.71 12.85
C GLN A 9 -11.90 1.33 11.55
N ILE A 10 -11.34 2.30 10.84
CA ILE A 10 -10.59 2.06 9.59
C ILE A 10 -9.37 1.17 9.86
N CYS A 11 -8.64 1.41 10.96
CA CYS A 11 -7.48 0.58 11.32
C CYS A 11 -7.88 -0.86 11.66
N LEU A 12 -9.03 -1.06 12.31
CA LEU A 12 -9.55 -2.40 12.60
C LEU A 12 -9.95 -3.13 11.31
N ASP A 13 -10.64 -2.43 10.40
CA ASP A 13 -11.05 -3.00 9.11
C ASP A 13 -9.82 -3.39 8.25
N GLN A 14 -8.80 -2.53 8.23
CA GLN A 14 -7.52 -2.82 7.57
C GLN A 14 -6.81 -4.03 8.19
N LEU A 15 -6.82 -4.17 9.51
CA LEU A 15 -6.22 -5.31 10.20
C LEU A 15 -6.92 -6.61 9.81
N ILE A 16 -8.25 -6.63 9.73
CA ILE A 16 -9.02 -7.80 9.31
C ILE A 16 -8.71 -8.17 7.86
N GLN A 17 -8.61 -7.18 6.97
CA GLN A 17 -8.27 -7.39 5.56
C GLN A 17 -6.86 -7.96 5.39
N GLN A 18 -5.90 -7.46 6.16
CA GLN A 18 -4.52 -7.97 6.19
C GLN A 18 -4.46 -9.40 6.74
N PHE A 19 -5.23 -9.71 7.79
CA PHE A 19 -5.36 -11.08 8.32
C PHE A 19 -5.86 -12.05 7.26
N ASN A 20 -6.93 -11.71 6.54
CA ASN A 20 -7.48 -12.58 5.50
C ASN A 20 -6.48 -12.79 4.35
N SER A 21 -5.79 -11.73 3.94
CA SER A 21 -4.76 -11.77 2.90
C SER A 21 -3.56 -12.64 3.32
N THR A 22 -3.14 -12.54 4.58
CA THR A 22 -2.07 -13.35 5.17
C THR A 22 -2.41 -14.83 5.17
N VAL A 23 -3.60 -15.19 5.66
CA VAL A 23 -4.05 -16.59 5.70
C VAL A 23 -4.18 -17.15 4.30
N ASN A 24 -4.72 -16.39 3.34
CA ASN A 24 -4.80 -16.81 1.95
C ASN A 24 -3.42 -16.97 1.31
N TYR A 25 -2.47 -16.09 1.63
CA TYR A 25 -1.10 -16.18 1.14
C TYR A 25 -0.40 -17.44 1.64
N VAL A 26 -0.48 -17.72 2.96
CA VAL A 26 0.03 -18.95 3.56
C VAL A 26 -0.60 -20.17 2.90
N ASN A 27 -1.93 -20.20 2.77
CA ASN A 27 -2.63 -21.36 2.21
C ASN A 27 -2.27 -21.64 0.72
N THR A 28 -1.97 -20.61 -0.06
CA THR A 28 -1.72 -20.75 -1.51
C THR A 28 -0.24 -20.77 -1.91
N SER A 29 0.64 -20.32 -1.02
CA SER A 29 2.07 -20.14 -1.32
C SER A 29 2.97 -21.03 -0.47
N THR A 30 2.43 -21.81 0.46
CA THR A 30 3.19 -22.84 1.17
C THR A 30 3.54 -23.95 0.18
N GLU A 31 4.84 -24.22 0.00
CA GLU A 31 5.28 -25.40 -0.74
C GLU A 31 4.95 -26.65 0.08
N PRO A 32 4.41 -27.72 -0.54
CA PRO A 32 4.13 -28.96 0.16
C PRO A 32 5.43 -29.53 0.74
N SER A 33 5.45 -29.69 2.06
CA SER A 33 6.58 -30.30 2.77
C SER A 33 6.64 -31.80 2.50
N LEU A 34 7.87 -32.32 2.40
CA LEU A 34 8.13 -33.75 2.25
C LEU A 34 7.82 -34.45 3.58
N LEU A 35 7.22 -35.63 3.51
CA LEU A 35 6.78 -36.36 4.72
C LEU A 35 7.96 -36.97 5.50
N ASP A 36 9.08 -37.22 4.81
CA ASP A 36 10.33 -37.73 5.39
C ASP A 36 11.47 -36.74 5.06
N ASP A 37 11.79 -35.84 5.99
CA ASP A 37 12.88 -34.86 5.83
C ASP A 37 14.29 -35.50 5.94
N ASP A 38 14.38 -36.67 6.61
CA ASP A 38 15.65 -37.35 6.90
C ASP A 38 16.17 -38.24 5.75
N ASP A 39 15.31 -38.59 4.78
CA ASP A 39 15.67 -39.53 3.71
C ASP A 39 15.25 -39.00 2.32
N VAL A 40 16.19 -38.31 1.67
CA VAL A 40 16.03 -37.68 0.34
C VAL A 40 15.60 -38.69 -0.74
N ASN A 41 15.87 -39.98 -0.53
CA ASN A 41 15.52 -41.08 -1.43
C ASN A 41 14.22 -41.83 -1.06
N SER A 42 13.40 -41.30 -0.13
CA SER A 42 12.09 -41.89 0.17
C SER A 42 11.21 -41.91 -1.09
N TYR A 43 10.55 -43.04 -1.36
CA TYR A 43 9.69 -43.24 -2.54
C TYR A 43 8.60 -42.16 -2.68
N SER A 44 8.16 -41.60 -1.54
CA SER A 44 7.21 -40.50 -1.45
C SER A 44 7.76 -39.19 -2.05
N ASN A 45 9.03 -38.89 -1.80
CA ASN A 45 9.72 -37.67 -2.27
C ASN A 45 10.03 -37.75 -3.77
N MET A 46 10.30 -38.95 -4.28
CA MET A 46 10.51 -39.20 -5.71
C MET A 46 9.20 -39.17 -6.52
N ALA A 47 8.08 -39.59 -5.93
CA ALA A 47 6.76 -39.47 -6.55
C ALA A 47 6.27 -38.00 -6.59
N ALA A 48 6.56 -37.21 -5.56
CA ALA A 48 6.21 -35.78 -5.52
C ALA A 48 6.98 -34.95 -6.56
N ASN A 49 8.20 -35.37 -6.93
CA ASN A 49 9.05 -34.70 -7.91
C ASN A 49 9.01 -35.33 -9.33
N ALA A 50 8.14 -36.31 -9.58
CA ALA A 50 8.09 -37.02 -10.85
C ALA A 50 7.54 -36.11 -11.99
N PRO A 51 8.25 -36.00 -13.14
CA PRO A 51 7.75 -35.28 -14.31
C PRO A 51 6.42 -35.84 -14.82
N LEU A 52 5.47 -34.97 -15.18
CA LEU A 52 4.18 -35.41 -15.71
C LEU A 52 4.36 -36.19 -17.03
N PRO A 53 3.56 -37.25 -17.27
CA PRO A 53 3.76 -38.20 -18.38
C PRO A 53 3.63 -37.63 -19.81
N GLN A 54 3.31 -36.35 -19.99
CA GLN A 54 3.29 -35.72 -21.32
C GLN A 54 4.67 -35.28 -21.82
N SER A 55 5.69 -35.17 -20.94
CA SER A 55 7.03 -34.71 -21.34
C SER A 55 7.92 -35.82 -21.92
N GLN A 56 7.57 -37.10 -21.73
CA GLN A 56 8.39 -38.22 -22.20
C GLN A 56 8.21 -38.56 -23.68
N GLN A 57 7.19 -38.03 -24.37
CA GLN A 57 6.99 -38.32 -25.80
C GLN A 57 7.81 -37.44 -26.75
N GLN A 58 8.33 -36.29 -26.30
CA GLN A 58 9.16 -35.42 -27.16
C GLN A 58 10.64 -35.81 -27.19
N GLN A 59 11.19 -36.39 -26.11
CA GLN A 59 12.61 -36.81 -26.09
C GLN A 59 12.90 -38.05 -26.95
N GLN A 60 11.90 -38.89 -27.25
CA GLN A 60 12.12 -40.06 -28.12
C GLN A 60 12.08 -39.74 -29.62
N GLN A 61 11.61 -38.55 -30.03
CA GLN A 61 11.58 -38.17 -31.45
C GLN A 61 12.85 -37.45 -31.91
N GLU A 62 13.58 -36.76 -31.03
CA GLU A 62 14.85 -36.10 -31.39
C GLU A 62 16.01 -37.09 -31.63
N GLU A 63 16.00 -38.28 -31.02
CA GLU A 63 17.04 -39.30 -31.23
C GLU A 63 16.93 -40.05 -32.58
N GLN A 64 15.81 -39.95 -33.31
CA GLN A 64 15.67 -40.60 -34.64
C GLN A 64 16.10 -39.71 -35.81
N GLN A 65 16.22 -38.39 -35.65
CA GLN A 65 16.64 -37.50 -36.75
C GLN A 65 18.16 -37.31 -36.85
N ILE A 66 18.91 -37.47 -35.75
CA ILE A 66 20.37 -37.29 -35.75
C ILE A 66 21.09 -38.39 -36.57
N GLN A 67 20.44 -39.53 -36.83
CA GLN A 67 21.09 -40.66 -37.50
C GLN A 67 21.06 -40.61 -39.04
N GLN A 68 20.35 -39.66 -39.66
CA GLN A 68 20.29 -39.55 -41.14
C GLN A 68 21.18 -38.46 -41.76
N GLU A 69 21.76 -37.54 -40.98
CA GLU A 69 22.52 -36.41 -41.53
C GLU A 69 24.05 -36.64 -41.62
N GLN A 70 24.53 -37.85 -41.36
CA GLN A 70 25.98 -38.16 -41.37
C GLN A 70 26.50 -38.86 -42.64
N GLN A 71 25.75 -38.88 -43.74
CA GLN A 71 26.25 -39.32 -45.05
C GLN A 71 26.02 -38.26 -46.13
N GLN A 72 26.94 -37.29 -46.22
CA GLN A 72 27.66 -36.91 -47.45
C GLN A 72 28.30 -35.53 -47.32
N GLN A 73 29.64 -35.50 -47.25
CA GLN A 73 30.47 -34.48 -47.89
C GLN A 73 31.75 -35.20 -48.36
N PRO A 74 32.31 -34.84 -49.53
CA PRO A 74 33.20 -33.67 -49.54
C PRO A 74 33.20 -32.86 -50.86
N GLU A 75 33.45 -31.54 -50.77
CA GLU A 75 34.61 -30.89 -51.42
C GLU A 75 34.69 -29.36 -51.15
N GLN A 76 35.87 -28.98 -50.66
CA GLN A 76 36.68 -27.76 -50.88
C GLN A 76 36.17 -26.34 -50.53
N GLN A 77 36.84 -25.80 -49.50
CA GLN A 77 37.52 -24.49 -49.41
C GLN A 77 37.10 -23.36 -50.36
N GLN A 78 36.67 -22.21 -49.80
CA GLN A 78 37.47 -20.98 -49.82
C GLN A 78 36.88 -19.83 -48.98
N GLN A 79 37.81 -19.09 -48.37
CA GLN A 79 37.78 -17.67 -48.03
C GLN A 79 36.88 -17.15 -46.90
N LEU A 80 37.57 -16.88 -45.79
CA LEU A 80 37.41 -15.67 -44.97
C LEU A 80 37.13 -14.44 -45.85
N GLU A 81 36.06 -13.70 -45.56
CA GLU A 81 36.12 -12.25 -45.29
C GLU A 81 34.76 -11.64 -44.90
N GLN A 82 34.80 -10.84 -43.83
CA GLN A 82 34.13 -9.54 -43.65
C GLN A 82 32.62 -9.41 -43.37
N LEU A 83 32.34 -8.75 -42.21
CA LEU A 83 31.25 -7.80 -41.89
C LEU A 83 29.79 -8.35 -41.97
N GLU A 84 28.77 -8.01 -41.20
CA GLU A 84 28.44 -6.88 -40.33
C GLU A 84 27.13 -7.20 -39.55
N GLN A 85 27.01 -6.68 -38.33
CA GLN A 85 25.84 -6.04 -37.67
C GLN A 85 24.36 -6.49 -37.92
N GLN A 86 23.73 -6.94 -36.82
CA GLN A 86 22.44 -6.46 -36.22
C GLN A 86 21.08 -6.69 -36.98
N PRO A 87 19.90 -6.43 -36.35
CA PRO A 87 18.88 -7.43 -36.00
C PRO A 87 17.56 -7.30 -36.79
N GLU A 88 16.67 -8.30 -36.82
CA GLU A 88 15.25 -8.03 -37.10
C GLU A 88 14.23 -9.08 -36.62
N GLN A 89 13.01 -8.58 -36.40
CA GLN A 89 11.86 -9.15 -35.72
C GLN A 89 10.93 -9.98 -36.63
N SER A 90 10.15 -10.83 -35.96
CA SER A 90 8.74 -11.23 -36.22
C SER A 90 8.36 -12.08 -37.43
N GLU A 91 7.72 -13.23 -37.15
CA GLU A 91 6.37 -13.55 -37.69
C GLU A 91 5.66 -14.63 -36.83
N GLN A 92 4.37 -14.37 -36.51
CA GLN A 92 3.41 -15.32 -35.93
C GLN A 92 2.82 -16.25 -37.02
N PRO A 93 2.12 -17.34 -36.67
CA PRO A 93 0.66 -17.25 -36.71
C PRO A 93 -0.08 -17.88 -35.52
N GLN A 94 -1.14 -17.18 -35.12
CA GLN A 94 -2.20 -17.62 -34.20
C GLN A 94 -3.06 -18.75 -34.79
N GLN A 95 -3.47 -19.70 -33.94
CA GLN A 95 -4.79 -20.34 -34.03
C GLN A 95 -5.35 -20.61 -32.62
N SER A 96 -6.68 -20.54 -32.54
CA SER A 96 -7.50 -20.07 -31.43
C SER A 96 -8.27 -21.18 -30.68
N ASN A 97 -8.15 -21.19 -29.33
CA ASN A 97 -9.13 -21.50 -28.23
C ASN A 97 -9.99 -22.79 -28.25
N PRO A 98 -10.60 -23.28 -27.12
CA PRO A 98 -10.70 -22.70 -25.76
C PRO A 98 -10.48 -23.63 -24.53
N GLU A 99 -10.31 -22.99 -23.35
CA GLU A 99 -10.61 -23.44 -21.97
C GLU A 99 -9.63 -24.30 -21.13
N SER A 100 -9.07 -23.62 -20.11
CA SER A 100 -8.98 -24.01 -18.69
C SER A 100 -7.91 -25.03 -18.20
N LYS A 101 -6.75 -24.52 -17.74
CA LYS A 101 -6.33 -24.57 -16.32
C LYS A 101 -4.90 -24.01 -16.12
N THR A 102 -4.84 -22.97 -15.28
CA THR A 102 -3.69 -22.58 -14.43
C THR A 102 -2.31 -22.50 -15.09
N THR A 103 -2.07 -21.43 -15.86
CA THR A 103 -0.71 -20.92 -16.03
C THR A 103 -0.39 -19.98 -14.87
N SER A 104 0.10 -20.51 -13.76
CA SER A 104 0.82 -19.67 -12.80
C SER A 104 2.10 -19.18 -13.48
N PRO A 105 2.32 -17.86 -13.64
CA PRO A 105 3.60 -17.35 -14.10
C PRO A 105 4.70 -17.78 -13.10
N PRO A 106 5.96 -17.93 -13.53
CA PRO A 106 7.03 -18.39 -12.65
C PRO A 106 7.21 -17.32 -11.57
N LYS A 107 6.63 -17.54 -10.39
CA LYS A 107 6.83 -16.67 -9.24
C LYS A 107 8.31 -16.81 -8.88
N ARG A 108 9.06 -15.75 -9.21
CA ARG A 108 10.41 -15.46 -8.72
C ARG A 108 10.46 -15.88 -7.25
N LYS A 109 11.40 -16.75 -6.87
CA LYS A 109 11.54 -17.30 -5.51
C LYS A 109 11.84 -16.19 -4.49
N VAL A 110 10.83 -15.43 -4.12
CA VAL A 110 10.85 -14.62 -2.90
C VAL A 110 10.69 -15.64 -1.78
N ASN A 111 11.64 -15.72 -0.85
CA ASN A 111 11.57 -16.69 0.25
C ASN A 111 10.24 -16.50 0.98
N PHE A 112 9.41 -17.54 1.00
CA PHE A 112 8.10 -17.55 1.64
C PHE A 112 8.16 -17.01 3.08
N ASP A 113 9.16 -17.47 3.82
CA ASP A 113 9.41 -17.03 5.20
C ASP A 113 9.68 -15.54 5.32
N ASN A 114 10.38 -14.93 4.36
CA ASN A 114 10.66 -13.49 4.38
C ASN A 114 9.36 -12.68 4.20
N VAL A 115 8.47 -13.13 3.31
CA VAL A 115 7.18 -12.46 3.07
C VAL A 115 6.26 -12.63 4.27
N VAL A 116 6.22 -13.82 4.87
CA VAL A 116 5.45 -14.06 6.10
C VAL A 116 5.97 -13.18 7.23
N ASN A 117 7.29 -13.09 7.42
CA ASN A 117 7.89 -12.24 8.45
C ASN A 117 7.61 -10.75 8.25
N GLU A 118 7.63 -10.25 7.01
CA GLU A 118 7.26 -8.87 6.69
C GLU A 118 5.79 -8.60 7.05
N LEU A 119 4.90 -9.50 6.63
CA LEU A 119 3.47 -9.38 6.86
C LEU A 119 3.09 -9.50 8.35
N CYS A 120 3.74 -10.39 9.09
CA CYS A 120 3.63 -10.48 10.54
C CYS A 120 4.13 -9.22 11.24
N THR A 121 5.23 -8.63 10.74
CA THR A 121 5.76 -7.38 11.30
C THR A 121 4.76 -6.24 11.11
N ASP A 122 4.17 -6.10 9.92
CA ASP A 122 3.14 -5.08 9.67
C ASP A 122 1.93 -5.26 10.59
N LEU A 123 1.46 -6.49 10.76
CA LEU A 123 0.33 -6.79 11.65
C LEU A 123 0.62 -6.41 13.12
N ILE A 124 1.83 -6.65 13.60
CA ILE A 124 2.26 -6.25 14.94
C ILE A 124 2.31 -4.72 15.07
N LEU A 125 2.86 -4.04 14.07
CA LEU A 125 2.92 -2.58 14.04
C LEU A 125 1.51 -1.97 14.02
N LYS A 126 0.58 -2.55 13.25
CA LYS A 126 -0.83 -2.16 13.22
C LYS A 126 -1.53 -2.37 14.55
N SER A 127 -1.30 -3.51 15.21
CA SER A 127 -1.82 -3.76 16.56
C SER A 127 -1.30 -2.72 17.57
N ARG A 128 -0.01 -2.36 17.52
CA ARG A 128 0.54 -1.27 18.34
C ARG A 128 -0.10 0.08 18.01
N GLN A 129 -0.27 0.38 16.73
CA GLN A 129 -0.92 1.61 16.27
C GLN A 129 -2.36 1.71 16.81
N ILE A 130 -3.12 0.61 16.80
CA ILE A 130 -4.47 0.54 17.36
C ILE A 130 -4.45 0.84 18.86
N ASN A 131 -3.51 0.26 19.63
CA ASN A 131 -3.39 0.55 21.06
C ASN A 131 -3.06 2.02 21.32
N MET A 132 -2.13 2.61 20.57
CA MET A 132 -1.83 4.04 20.68
C MET A 132 -3.04 4.92 20.32
N LEU A 133 -3.85 4.51 19.33
CA LEU A 133 -5.07 5.22 18.98
C LEU A 133 -6.11 5.15 20.11
N ILE A 134 -6.28 3.98 20.74
CA ILE A 134 -7.16 3.79 21.89
C ILE A 134 -6.72 4.70 23.05
N ASP A 135 -5.43 4.72 23.37
CA ASP A 135 -4.88 5.56 24.45
C ASP A 135 -5.05 7.06 24.16
N SER A 136 -5.10 7.44 22.87
CA SER A 136 -5.30 8.82 22.44
C SER A 136 -6.77 9.24 22.33
N LEU A 137 -7.73 8.37 22.63
CA LEU A 137 -9.14 8.68 22.48
C LEU A 137 -9.55 9.81 23.44
N PRO A 138 -10.14 10.91 22.93
CA PRO A 138 -10.56 12.02 23.77
C PRO A 138 -11.70 11.58 24.69
N GLY A 139 -11.56 11.86 25.99
CA GLY A 139 -12.55 11.49 27.00
C GLY A 139 -12.50 10.02 27.44
N ILE A 140 -11.46 9.26 27.07
CA ILE A 140 -11.23 7.93 27.64
C ILE A 140 -11.06 8.03 29.17
N GLY A 141 -11.86 7.27 29.91
CA GLY A 141 -11.83 7.26 31.38
C GLY A 141 -12.59 8.40 32.08
N VAL A 142 -13.21 9.34 31.34
CA VAL A 142 -14.01 10.42 31.92
C VAL A 142 -15.46 10.00 32.04
N THR A 143 -16.11 10.29 33.17
CA THR A 143 -17.54 9.97 33.34
C THR A 143 -18.42 10.96 32.57
N PRO A 144 -19.62 10.54 32.11
CA PRO A 144 -20.53 11.45 31.40
C PRO A 144 -20.93 12.68 32.23
N ASN A 145 -21.06 12.51 33.56
CA ASN A 145 -21.39 13.62 34.46
C ASN A 145 -20.25 14.64 34.56
N GLU A 146 -19.02 14.18 34.67
CA GLU A 146 -17.83 15.04 34.69
C GLU A 146 -17.68 15.78 33.36
N GLN A 147 -17.92 15.10 32.24
CA GLN A 147 -17.93 15.71 30.92
C GLN A 147 -19.02 16.79 30.81
N MET A 148 -20.23 16.54 31.33
CA MET A 148 -21.31 17.52 31.31
C MET A 148 -20.99 18.74 32.18
N ASN A 149 -20.42 18.53 33.36
CA ASN A 149 -19.97 19.62 34.23
C ASN A 149 -18.90 20.48 33.56
N LEU A 150 -17.92 19.85 32.91
CA LEU A 150 -16.89 20.56 32.15
C LEU A 150 -17.50 21.37 30.99
N ILE A 151 -18.49 20.82 30.29
CA ILE A 151 -19.21 21.54 29.22
C ILE A 151 -19.90 22.78 29.78
N ASN A 152 -20.61 22.65 30.91
CA ASN A 152 -21.29 23.79 31.53
C ASN A 152 -20.28 24.86 31.98
N GLU A 153 -19.20 24.46 32.65
CA GLU A 153 -18.15 25.40 33.08
C GLU A 153 -17.50 26.13 31.90
N LEU A 154 -17.20 25.42 30.81
CA LEU A 154 -16.66 26.03 29.60
C LEU A 154 -17.67 26.97 28.93
N SER A 155 -18.95 26.62 28.94
CA SER A 155 -20.03 27.47 28.43
C SER A 155 -20.11 28.78 29.21
N ASP A 156 -20.08 28.70 30.55
CA ASP A 156 -20.12 29.88 31.42
C ASP A 156 -18.89 30.77 31.20
N LYS A 157 -17.69 30.18 31.12
CA LYS A 157 -16.45 30.91 30.79
C LYS A 157 -16.55 31.59 29.43
N LEU A 158 -17.09 30.91 28.42
CA LEU A 158 -17.25 31.46 27.09
C LEU A 158 -18.22 32.64 27.08
N GLN A 159 -19.31 32.56 27.84
CA GLN A 159 -20.23 33.68 28.00
C GLN A 159 -19.53 34.90 28.62
N THR A 160 -18.80 34.73 29.72
CA THR A 160 -18.09 35.84 30.37
C THR A 160 -17.05 36.49 29.46
N LEU A 161 -16.32 35.69 28.66
CA LEU A 161 -15.37 36.21 27.68
C LEU A 161 -16.04 36.97 26.54
N GLU A 162 -17.22 36.52 26.09
CA GLU A 162 -17.98 37.24 25.07
C GLU A 162 -18.48 38.60 25.59
N GLU A 163 -18.91 38.66 26.86
CA GLU A 163 -19.31 39.92 27.51
C GLU A 163 -18.12 40.90 27.60
N GLU A 164 -16.95 40.44 28.04
CA GLU A 164 -15.72 41.25 28.07
C GLU A 164 -15.34 41.72 26.65
N ARG A 165 -15.42 40.83 25.66
CA ARG A 165 -15.14 41.16 24.26
C ARG A 165 -16.07 42.28 23.76
N ILE A 166 -17.36 42.21 24.08
CA ILE A 166 -18.34 43.24 23.68
C ILE A 166 -17.99 44.58 24.33
N GLU A 167 -17.61 44.58 25.61
CA GLU A 167 -17.20 45.80 26.31
C GLU A 167 -15.95 46.44 25.68
N LYS A 168 -14.94 45.62 25.36
CA LYS A 168 -13.72 46.10 24.68
C LYS A 168 -14.00 46.64 23.28
N ILE A 169 -14.93 46.02 22.54
CA ILE A 169 -15.37 46.54 21.23
C ILE A 169 -16.05 47.91 21.42
N LYS A 170 -16.89 48.06 22.44
CA LYS A 170 -17.56 49.33 22.74
C LYS A 170 -16.58 50.45 23.12
N GLU A 171 -15.58 50.17 23.94
CA GLU A 171 -14.50 51.11 24.26
C GLU A 171 -13.75 51.53 23.00
N LYS A 172 -13.37 50.56 22.16
CA LYS A 172 -12.70 50.81 20.88
C LYS A 172 -13.55 51.69 19.96
N ASP A 173 -14.84 51.43 19.83
CA ASP A 173 -15.74 52.22 18.98
C ASP A 173 -15.93 53.64 19.50
N ASN A 174 -15.97 53.84 20.82
CA ASN A 174 -16.02 55.18 21.40
C ASN A 174 -14.75 55.99 21.10
N LEU A 175 -13.58 55.38 21.33
CA LEU A 175 -12.29 56.02 21.00
C LEU A 175 -12.15 56.33 19.51
N LEU A 176 -12.64 55.44 18.64
CA LEU A 176 -12.64 55.65 17.20
C LEU A 176 -13.53 56.84 16.80
N ASN A 177 -14.73 56.96 17.39
CA ASN A 177 -15.61 58.11 17.16
C ASN A 177 -14.97 59.43 17.63
N LEU A 178 -14.28 59.43 18.77
CA LEU A 178 -13.59 60.62 19.28
C LEU A 178 -12.45 61.04 18.34
N LEU A 179 -11.66 60.07 17.85
CA LEU A 179 -10.62 60.32 16.87
C LEU A 179 -11.20 60.87 15.56
N GLU A 180 -12.30 60.29 15.07
CA GLU A 180 -13.00 60.80 13.89
C GLU A 180 -13.44 62.26 14.06
N ASN A 181 -13.96 62.62 15.23
CA ASN A 181 -14.39 63.99 15.51
C ASN A 181 -13.20 64.96 15.53
N MET A 182 -12.08 64.61 16.18
CA MET A 182 -10.87 65.43 16.13
C MET A 182 -10.35 65.59 14.69
N ILE A 183 -10.39 64.53 13.88
CA ILE A 183 -9.98 64.61 12.47
C ILE A 183 -10.90 65.55 11.69
N LYS A 184 -12.23 65.48 11.92
CA LYS A 184 -13.21 66.39 11.29
C LYS A 184 -12.99 67.84 11.72
N GLU A 185 -12.75 68.10 13.01
CA GLU A 185 -12.43 69.43 13.52
C GLU A 185 -11.13 69.99 12.92
N LEU A 186 -10.06 69.18 12.88
CA LEU A 186 -8.80 69.56 12.26
C LEU A 186 -8.98 69.88 10.76
N ALA A 187 -9.70 69.02 10.03
CA ALA A 187 -9.98 69.23 8.61
C ALA A 187 -10.78 70.52 8.37
N ASN A 188 -11.78 70.79 9.21
CA ASN A 188 -12.55 72.05 9.15
C ASN A 188 -11.66 73.25 9.49
N GLY A 189 -10.85 73.19 10.56
CA GLY A 189 -9.94 74.26 10.94
C GLY A 189 -8.92 74.60 9.85
N ILE A 190 -8.35 73.59 9.18
CA ILE A 190 -7.48 73.78 8.01
C ILE A 190 -8.24 74.44 6.86
N ARG A 191 -9.50 74.05 6.61
CA ARG A 191 -10.34 74.64 5.57
C ARG A 191 -10.62 76.12 5.84
N GLU A 192 -11.05 76.46 7.06
CA GLU A 192 -11.35 77.84 7.46
C GLU A 192 -10.09 78.73 7.46
N THR A 193 -8.91 78.17 7.73
CA THR A 193 -7.63 78.93 7.67
C THR A 193 -7.15 79.18 6.23
N ARG A 194 -7.63 78.39 5.25
CA ARG A 194 -7.18 78.47 3.85
C ARG A 194 -8.08 79.37 2.98
N ILE A 195 -9.30 79.67 3.42
CA ILE A 195 -10.22 80.63 2.79
C ILE A 195 -9.89 82.04 3.27
#